data_AF-A0A7K4L5B7-F1
#
_entry.id   AF-A0A7K4L5B7-F1
#
_cell.length_a   1.000
_cell.length_b   1.000
_cell.length_c   1.000
_cell.angle_alpha   90.00
_cell.angle_beta   90.00
_cell.angle_gamma   90.00
#
_symmetry.space_group_name_H-M   'P 1'
#
loop_
_entity.id
_entity.type
_entity.pdbx_description
1 polymer ?
#
loop_
_entity_poly.entity_id
_entity_poly.type
_entity_poly.pdbx_seq_one_letter_code
_entity_poly.pdbx_strand_id
1 'polypeptide(L)'
;IVSPWCPHGVPAVCTGTDMKLLPPASPESHYETLRHLYEGCRVVQGNLELTYLPPGADTAFLRDIQEVQGYVLIAENRVSALQ
;
A
#
# COMPACT_ATOMS: atom_id res chain seq x y z
N ILE A 1 7.69 22.11 8.03
CA ILE A 1 8.25 20.89 7.40
C ILE A 1 7.17 20.40 6.44
N VAL A 2 7.34 20.71 5.15
CA VAL A 2 6.41 20.45 4.06
C VAL A 2 7.10 19.48 3.11
N SER A 3 6.47 18.36 2.76
CA SER A 3 6.94 17.57 1.62
C SER A 3 6.68 18.39 0.34
N PRO A 4 7.67 18.59 -0.55
CA PRO A 4 7.59 19.62 -1.60
C PRO A 4 6.60 19.36 -2.75
N TRP A 5 5.78 18.31 -2.72
CA TRP A 5 5.19 17.75 -3.94
C TRP A 5 3.67 17.85 -4.10
N CYS A 6 2.91 18.43 -3.17
CA CYS A 6 1.45 18.55 -3.35
C CYS A 6 0.92 19.89 -2.82
N PRO A 7 0.84 20.94 -3.66
CA PRO A 7 0.09 22.13 -3.33
C PRO A 7 -1.39 21.87 -3.63
N HIS A 8 -2.21 21.85 -2.58
CA HIS A 8 -3.66 22.13 -2.58
C HIS A 8 -4.46 21.67 -3.82
N GLY A 9 -5.04 20.47 -3.74
CA GLY A 9 -6.13 20.04 -4.64
C GLY A 9 -5.88 18.75 -5.42
N VAL A 10 -4.67 18.20 -5.39
CA VAL A 10 -4.38 16.87 -5.95
C VAL A 10 -4.56 15.83 -4.83
N PRO A 11 -5.34 14.75 -5.03
CA PRO A 11 -5.30 13.62 -4.11
C PRO A 11 -3.86 13.18 -3.92
N ALA A 12 -3.45 12.80 -2.70
CA ALA A 12 -2.10 12.25 -2.50
C ALA A 12 -1.95 11.00 -3.40
N VAL A 13 -1.12 11.11 -4.43
CA VAL A 13 -0.93 10.04 -5.42
C VAL A 13 0.31 9.23 -5.04
N CYS A 14 0.19 7.90 -5.08
CA CYS A 14 1.31 6.99 -4.91
C CYS A 14 1.37 5.99 -6.09
N THR A 15 2.56 5.47 -6.37
CA THR A 15 2.74 4.42 -7.37
C THR A 15 2.51 3.05 -6.72
N GLY A 16 1.67 2.23 -7.34
CA GLY A 16 1.42 0.86 -6.94
C GLY A 16 2.55 -0.11 -7.34
N THR A 17 2.31 -1.41 -7.15
CA THR A 17 3.30 -2.47 -7.44
C THR A 17 2.87 -3.36 -8.61
N ASP A 18 3.81 -4.18 -9.11
CA ASP A 18 3.56 -5.17 -10.17
C ASP A 18 4.29 -6.50 -9.87
N MET A 19 4.22 -6.92 -8.60
CA MET A 19 4.89 -8.12 -8.09
C MET A 19 3.98 -9.36 -8.13
N LYS A 20 2.67 -9.18 -8.29
CA LYS A 20 1.69 -10.29 -8.32
C LYS A 20 1.85 -11.17 -7.06
N LEU A 21 2.16 -12.45 -7.23
CA LEU A 21 2.43 -13.43 -6.16
C LEU A 21 3.92 -13.78 -6.06
N LEU A 22 4.82 -12.94 -6.59
CA LEU A 22 6.25 -13.12 -6.34
C LEU A 22 6.52 -12.89 -4.85
N PRO A 23 7.16 -13.85 -4.15
CA PRO A 23 7.50 -13.67 -2.75
C PRO A 23 8.42 -12.45 -2.55
N PRO A 24 8.24 -11.69 -1.46
CA PRO A 24 9.11 -10.55 -1.17
C PRO A 24 10.56 -11.03 -0.97
N ALA A 25 11.51 -10.30 -1.56
CA ALA A 25 12.94 -10.61 -1.42
C ALA A 25 13.45 -10.52 0.03
N SER A 26 12.77 -9.71 0.85
CA SER A 26 13.07 -9.53 2.27
C SER A 26 11.75 -9.52 3.05
N PRO A 27 11.27 -10.70 3.52
CA PRO A 27 10.03 -10.82 4.28
C PRO A 27 9.98 -9.91 5.52
N GLU A 28 11.14 -9.64 6.13
CA GLU A 28 11.26 -8.84 7.34
C GLU A 28 10.96 -7.35 7.11
N SER A 29 11.24 -6.82 5.92
CA SER A 29 11.02 -5.40 5.56
C SER A 29 9.81 -5.18 4.66
N HIS A 30 9.14 -6.25 4.22
CA HIS A 30 8.03 -6.19 3.28
C HIS A 30 6.87 -5.32 3.79
N TYR A 31 6.47 -5.51 5.05
CA TYR A 31 5.42 -4.71 5.67
C TYR A 31 5.76 -3.21 5.69
N GLU A 32 6.95 -2.85 6.16
CA GLU A 32 7.37 -1.43 6.22
C GLU A 32 7.49 -0.81 4.83
N THR A 33 7.87 -1.61 3.82
CA THR A 33 7.89 -1.18 2.42
C THR A 33 6.47 -0.82 1.95
N LEU A 34 5.48 -1.70 2.19
CA LEU A 34 4.08 -1.43 1.85
C LEU A 34 3.54 -0.20 2.61
N ARG A 35 3.84 -0.09 3.91
CA ARG A 35 3.44 1.05 4.72
C ARG A 35 4.01 2.36 4.14
N HIS A 36 5.31 2.40 3.84
CA HIS A 36 5.93 3.59 3.26
C HIS A 36 5.41 3.95 1.86
N LEU A 37 5.01 2.97 1.06
CA LEU A 37 4.43 3.23 -0.26
C LEU A 37 3.04 3.88 -0.18
N TYR A 38 2.22 3.43 0.77
CA TYR A 38 0.79 3.73 0.77
C TYR A 38 0.33 4.66 1.91
N GLU A 39 1.17 4.92 2.92
CA GLU A 39 0.82 5.80 4.05
C GLU A 39 0.49 7.23 3.56
N GLY A 40 -0.73 7.66 3.85
CA GLY A 40 -1.26 8.96 3.41
C GLY A 40 -1.64 9.02 1.93
N CYS A 41 -1.60 7.90 1.20
CA CYS A 41 -2.01 7.83 -0.20
C CYS A 41 -3.54 7.82 -0.33
N ARG A 42 -4.05 8.55 -1.32
CA ARG A 42 -5.47 8.58 -1.71
C ARG A 42 -5.74 7.91 -3.05
N VAL A 43 -4.81 8.03 -4.00
CA VAL A 43 -4.95 7.47 -5.35
C VAL A 43 -3.72 6.63 -5.68
N VAL A 44 -3.92 5.34 -5.90
CA VAL A 44 -2.86 4.42 -6.34
C VAL A 44 -2.79 4.41 -7.87
N GLN A 45 -1.71 4.94 -8.43
CA GLN A 45 -1.36 4.78 -9.84
C GLN A 45 -0.77 3.38 -10.07
N GLY A 46 -1.55 2.50 -10.70
CA GLY A 46 -1.20 1.09 -10.86
C GLY A 46 -1.97 0.21 -9.88
N ASN A 47 -1.34 -0.86 -9.40
CA ASN A 47 -2.03 -1.90 -8.64
C ASN A 47 -1.76 -1.76 -7.15
N LEU A 48 -2.80 -1.96 -6.33
CA LEU A 48 -2.65 -2.14 -4.89
C LEU A 48 -2.49 -3.63 -4.60
N GLU A 49 -1.26 -4.07 -4.31
CA GLU A 49 -0.98 -5.47 -4.00
C GLU A 49 -0.62 -5.63 -2.53
N LEU A 50 -1.55 -6.21 -1.77
CA LEU A 50 -1.39 -6.56 -0.37
C LEU A 50 -1.17 -8.07 -0.31
N THR A 51 0.09 -8.48 -0.30
CA THR A 51 0.48 -9.89 -0.26
C THR A 51 1.43 -10.17 0.91
N TYR A 52 1.41 -11.39 1.43
CA TYR A 52 2.37 -11.86 2.45
C TYR A 52 2.44 -11.00 3.73
N LEU A 53 1.38 -10.29 4.11
CA LEU A 53 1.34 -9.54 5.37
C LEU A 53 1.37 -10.50 6.59
N PRO A 54 2.24 -10.26 7.58
CA PRO A 54 2.35 -11.10 8.77
C PRO A 54 1.11 -10.97 9.67
N PRO A 55 0.88 -11.94 10.59
CA PRO A 55 -0.16 -11.80 11.59
C PRO A 55 0.09 -10.57 12.47
N GLY A 56 -0.95 -9.78 12.72
CA GLY A 56 -0.87 -8.57 13.54
C GLY A 56 -0.28 -7.34 12.84
N ALA A 57 -0.02 -7.39 11.53
CA ALA A 57 0.33 -6.19 10.76
C ALA A 57 -0.80 -5.14 10.84
N ASP A 58 -0.45 -3.90 11.17
CA ASP A 58 -1.38 -2.77 11.21
C ASP A 58 -1.66 -2.29 9.78
N THR A 59 -2.92 -2.31 9.36
CA THR A 59 -3.30 -1.94 7.99
C THR A 59 -3.98 -0.58 7.92
N ALA A 60 -4.03 0.17 9.02
CA ALA A 60 -4.68 1.48 9.09
C ALA A 60 -4.10 2.52 8.11
N PHE A 61 -2.87 2.33 7.63
CA PHE A 61 -2.25 3.19 6.62
C PHE A 61 -2.98 3.14 5.26
N LEU A 62 -3.82 2.12 5.03
CA LEU A 62 -4.63 1.97 3.81
C LEU A 62 -5.92 2.79 3.85
N ARG A 63 -6.34 3.26 5.02
CA ARG A 63 -7.65 3.89 5.24
C ARG A 63 -7.91 5.12 4.38
N ASP A 64 -6.85 5.82 3.99
CA ASP A 64 -6.93 7.03 3.19
C ASP A 64 -7.08 6.75 1.68
N ILE A 65 -6.83 5.52 1.23
CA ILE A 65 -6.93 5.12 -0.18
C ILE A 65 -8.39 5.15 -0.61
N GLN A 66 -8.67 5.93 -1.65
CA GLN A 66 -10.00 6.15 -2.21
C GLN A 66 -10.12 5.58 -3.63
N GLU A 67 -9.02 5.52 -4.38
CA GLU A 67 -8.98 5.07 -5.76
C GLU A 67 -7.75 4.20 -6.04
N VAL A 68 -7.93 3.15 -6.83
CA VAL A 68 -6.87 2.32 -7.40
C VAL A 68 -7.12 2.23 -8.89
N GLN A 69 -6.16 2.67 -9.71
CA GLN A 69 -6.33 2.77 -11.16
C GLN A 69 -6.12 1.45 -11.91
N GLY A 70 -5.37 0.53 -11.30
CA GLY A 70 -5.20 -0.85 -11.78
C GLY A 70 -6.16 -1.81 -11.07
N TYR A 71 -5.63 -2.93 -10.58
CA TYR A 71 -6.39 -3.87 -9.77
C TYR A 71 -5.97 -3.84 -8.30
N VAL A 72 -6.81 -4.44 -7.45
CA VAL A 72 -6.51 -4.73 -6.05
C VAL A 72 -6.27 -6.23 -5.91
N LEU A 73 -5.09 -6.62 -5.43
CA LEU A 73 -4.73 -8.00 -5.14
C LEU A 73 -4.54 -8.17 -3.62
N ILE A 74 -5.33 -9.06 -3.04
CA ILE A 74 -5.23 -9.44 -1.62
C ILE A 74 -5.07 -10.96 -1.57
N ALA A 75 -3.87 -11.44 -1.27
CA ALA A 75 -3.55 -12.87 -1.31
C ALA A 75 -2.42 -13.22 -0.33
N GLU A 76 -2.38 -14.46 0.17
CA GLU A 76 -1.30 -14.98 1.04
C GLU A 76 -1.06 -14.16 2.34
N ASN A 77 -2.03 -13.35 2.76
CA ASN A 77 -1.93 -12.57 4.00
C ASN A 77 -2.34 -13.39 5.23
N ARG A 78 -1.74 -13.08 6.37
CA ARG A 78 -2.07 -13.67 7.68
C ARG A 78 -2.71 -12.70 8.65
N VAL A 79 -3.15 -11.53 8.16
CA VAL A 79 -3.92 -10.55 8.93
C VAL A 79 -5.36 -11.03 9.15
N SER A 80 -5.98 -10.62 10.26
CA SER A 80 -7.37 -10.99 10.57
C SER A 80 -8.40 -10.14 9.82
N ALA A 81 -8.08 -8.88 9.54
CA ALA A 81 -8.91 -7.95 8.76
C ALA A 81 -8.02 -6.85 8.15
N LEU A 82 -8.51 -6.24 7.07
CA LEU A 82 -7.99 -4.97 6.56
C LEU A 82 -8.80 -3.82 7.16
N GLN A 83 -8.13 -2.72 7.54
CA GLN A 83 -8.73 -1.58 8.25
C GLN A 83 -8.88 -0.33 7.37
#